data_AF-A0A4Z0PSQ9-F1
#
_entry.id   AF-A0A4Z0PSQ9-F1
#
_cell.length_a   1.000
_cell.length_b   1.000
_cell.length_c   1.000
_cell.angle_alpha   90.00
_cell.angle_beta   90.00
_cell.angle_gamma   90.00
#
_symmetry.space_group_name_H-M   'P 1'
#
loop_
_entity.id
_entity.type
_entity.pdbx_description
1 polymer ?
#
loop_
_entity_poly.entity_id
_entity_poly.type
_entity_poly.pdbx_seq_one_letter_code
_entity_poly.pdbx_strand_id
1 'polypeptide(L)'
;MAFTAAPTPPELCTTYDCTQLRNIHSDDQIQQGTPGTLASFVAANAGQNRCEVIGQRGYQNIMPGVNLAMRPTIRYIRDPLNPDSIIDRRHMLAVAYYGMGVGNTVEVFQAAGAHPSAYDHQDYFSNQMGYDFFYYYGTSLTSKWPRFIELLQEFLMDPNKRSRNSNPCLINQRCP
;
A
#
# COMPACT_ATOMS: atom_id res chain seq x y z
N MET A 1 20.88 14.34 -5.56
CA MET A 1 20.13 13.76 -6.70
C MET A 1 18.73 14.34 -6.66
N ALA A 2 18.29 15.02 -7.71
CA ALA A 2 16.91 15.48 -7.80
C ALA A 2 16.04 14.27 -8.18
N PHE A 3 15.11 13.91 -7.31
CA PHE A 3 14.11 12.89 -7.62
C PHE A 3 13.15 13.49 -8.65
N THR A 4 13.28 13.10 -9.91
CA THR A 4 12.27 13.41 -10.92
C THR A 4 11.00 12.67 -10.57
N ALA A 5 9.89 13.39 -10.46
CA ALA A 5 8.58 12.78 -10.35
C ALA A 5 8.41 11.83 -11.52
N ALA A 6 8.23 10.55 -11.24
CA ALA A 6 7.95 9.58 -12.27
C ALA A 6 6.58 9.90 -12.91
N PRO A 7 6.40 9.55 -14.19
CA PRO A 7 5.20 9.90 -14.95
C PRO A 7 3.95 9.52 -14.15
N THR A 8 2.95 10.40 -14.17
CA THR A 8 1.59 10.05 -13.73
C THR A 8 1.23 8.71 -14.34
N PRO A 9 0.72 7.75 -13.54
CA PRO A 9 0.27 6.47 -14.08
C PRO A 9 -0.61 6.74 -15.31
N PRO A 10 -0.48 5.94 -16.38
CA PRO A 10 -1.37 6.09 -17.52
C PRO A 10 -2.81 6.12 -17.02
N GLU A 11 -3.70 6.88 -17.67
CA GLU A 11 -5.13 6.78 -17.37
C GLU A 11 -5.53 5.31 -17.49
N LEU A 12 -5.68 4.61 -16.35
CA LEU A 12 -6.04 3.21 -16.23
C LEU A 12 -7.52 3.02 -16.62
N CYS A 13 -7.83 3.34 -17.88
CA CYS A 13 -9.18 3.41 -18.43
C CYS A 13 -9.48 2.37 -19.49
N THR A 14 -8.58 1.44 -19.84
CA THR A 14 -8.91 0.47 -20.91
C THR A 14 -8.83 -1.01 -20.54
N THR A 15 -8.07 -1.45 -19.53
CA THR A 15 -8.16 -2.83 -19.04
C THR A 15 -7.68 -2.95 -17.60
N TYR A 16 -8.60 -2.83 -16.63
CA TYR A 16 -8.31 -3.18 -15.24
C TYR A 16 -8.32 -4.72 -15.14
N ASP A 17 -7.18 -5.33 -14.82
CA ASP A 17 -7.09 -6.78 -14.64
C ASP A 17 -7.53 -7.13 -13.21
N CYS A 18 -8.77 -7.56 -13.08
CA CYS A 18 -9.39 -7.93 -11.81
C CYS A 18 -8.73 -9.15 -11.15
N THR A 19 -8.03 -9.99 -11.92
CA THR A 19 -7.27 -11.11 -11.35
C THR A 19 -6.04 -10.61 -10.60
N GLN A 20 -5.43 -9.52 -11.08
CA GLN A 20 -4.30 -8.88 -10.41
C GLN A 20 -4.73 -8.20 -9.11
N LEU A 21 -5.90 -7.56 -9.04
CA LEU A 21 -6.42 -7.00 -7.78
C LEU A 21 -6.62 -8.03 -6.67
N ARG A 22 -6.90 -9.29 -7.04
CA ARG A 22 -7.07 -10.44 -6.15
C ARG A 22 -5.76 -11.15 -5.86
N ASN A 23 -4.65 -10.68 -6.44
CA ASN A 23 -3.36 -11.36 -6.37
C ASN A 23 -2.78 -11.30 -4.96
N ILE A 24 -2.09 -12.37 -4.58
CA ILE A 24 -1.14 -12.38 -3.48
C ILE A 24 0.13 -12.95 -4.09
N HIS A 25 1.19 -12.15 -4.08
CA HIS A 25 2.44 -12.61 -4.67
C HIS A 25 2.97 -13.83 -3.92
N SER A 26 3.45 -14.82 -4.68
CA SER A 26 4.01 -16.07 -4.16
C SER A 26 5.28 -15.88 -3.33
N ASP A 27 5.87 -14.68 -3.39
CA ASP A 27 7.00 -14.28 -2.55
C ASP A 27 6.58 -14.03 -1.08
N ASP A 28 5.29 -13.98 -0.79
CA ASP A 28 4.80 -13.83 0.57
C ASP A 28 4.71 -15.16 1.31
N GLN A 29 5.85 -15.52 1.87
CA GLN A 29 5.99 -16.67 2.75
C GLN A 29 5.26 -16.51 4.09
N ILE A 30 4.75 -15.32 4.43
CA ILE A 30 4.16 -15.07 5.75
C ILE A 30 2.70 -15.47 5.80
N GLN A 31 1.89 -14.99 4.86
CA GLN A 31 0.46 -15.24 4.89
C GLN A 31 0.06 -16.47 4.09
N GLN A 32 1.01 -17.11 3.39
CA GLN A 32 0.81 -18.37 2.66
C GLN A 32 -0.43 -18.30 1.74
N GLY A 33 -0.65 -17.15 1.09
CA GLY A 33 -1.81 -16.92 0.23
C GLY A 33 -3.12 -16.60 0.95
N THR A 34 -3.13 -16.38 2.27
CA THR A 34 -4.34 -16.03 3.03
C THR A 34 -4.31 -14.57 3.51
N PRO A 35 -4.99 -13.63 2.83
CA PRO A 35 -4.96 -12.24 3.21
C PRO A 35 -5.72 -12.05 4.54
N GLY A 36 -5.21 -11.15 5.39
CA GLY A 36 -5.83 -10.81 6.66
C GLY A 36 -7.06 -9.91 6.47
N THR A 37 -7.63 -9.44 7.57
CA THR A 37 -8.69 -8.43 7.57
C THR A 37 -8.19 -7.12 8.17
N LEU A 38 -8.93 -6.03 7.94
CA LEU A 38 -8.67 -4.77 8.64
C LEU A 38 -8.72 -4.96 10.16
N ALA A 39 -9.68 -5.74 10.67
CA ALA A 39 -9.81 -6.01 12.10
C ALA A 39 -8.58 -6.75 12.67
N SER A 40 -8.09 -7.80 11.99
CA SER A 40 -6.88 -8.51 12.44
C SER A 40 -5.64 -7.62 12.39
N PHE A 41 -5.56 -6.73 11.39
CA PHE A 41 -4.49 -5.76 11.30
C PHE A 41 -4.52 -4.74 12.45
N VAL A 42 -5.67 -4.12 12.70
CA VAL A 42 -5.84 -3.13 13.79
C VAL A 42 -5.50 -3.76 15.13
N ALA A 43 -6.02 -4.97 15.41
CA ALA A 43 -5.74 -5.67 16.65
C ALA A 43 -4.25 -5.97 16.85
N ALA A 44 -3.55 -6.43 15.80
CA ALA A 44 -2.13 -6.77 15.86
C ALA A 44 -1.19 -5.56 15.99
N ASN A 45 -1.68 -4.35 15.69
CA ASN A 45 -0.87 -3.14 15.64
C ASN A 45 -1.38 -2.05 16.61
N ALA A 46 -2.33 -2.37 17.48
CA ALA A 46 -2.91 -1.41 18.42
C ALA A 46 -1.83 -0.72 19.27
N GLY A 47 -1.86 0.61 19.31
CA GLY A 47 -0.90 1.43 20.03
C GLY A 47 0.48 1.56 19.36
N GLN A 48 0.73 0.84 18.26
CA GLN A 48 1.97 1.00 17.51
C GLN A 48 1.94 2.28 16.66
N ASN A 49 3.08 2.97 16.65
CA ASN A 49 3.30 4.07 15.75
C ASN A 49 3.69 3.58 14.34
N ARG A 50 3.64 4.48 13.37
CA ARG A 50 3.94 4.19 11.97
C ARG A 50 5.27 3.46 11.76
N CYS A 51 6.36 3.88 12.43
CA CYS A 51 7.68 3.27 12.26
C CYS A 51 7.71 1.83 12.78
N GLU A 52 7.03 1.57 13.89
CA GLU A 52 6.89 0.22 14.46
C GLU A 52 6.14 -0.71 13.50
N VAL A 53 5.08 -0.21 12.85
CA VAL A 53 4.26 -1.00 11.91
C VAL A 53 4.98 -1.32 10.60
N ILE A 54 5.67 -0.33 9.99
CA ILE A 54 6.37 -0.56 8.71
C ILE A 54 7.68 -1.35 8.89
N GLY A 55 8.27 -1.27 10.08
CA GLY A 55 9.57 -1.85 10.42
C GLY A 55 9.52 -3.14 11.23
N GLN A 56 8.35 -3.80 11.37
CA GLN A 56 8.18 -4.97 12.24
C GLN A 56 9.17 -6.10 11.98
N ARG A 57 9.65 -6.24 10.73
CA ARG A 57 10.65 -7.25 10.34
C ARG A 57 11.97 -6.63 9.89
N GLY A 58 12.27 -5.43 10.37
CA GLY A 58 13.50 -4.70 10.07
C GLY A 58 13.48 -4.00 8.71
N TYR A 59 14.67 -3.56 8.31
CA TYR A 59 14.87 -2.81 7.08
C TYR A 59 15.16 -3.74 5.91
N GLN A 60 14.56 -3.44 4.76
CA GLN A 60 14.91 -4.05 3.50
C GLN A 60 16.01 -3.22 2.84
N ASN A 61 17.13 -3.86 2.50
CA ASN A 61 18.10 -3.24 1.62
C ASN A 61 17.53 -3.23 0.21
N ILE A 62 17.38 -2.04 -0.38
CA ILE A 62 16.78 -1.87 -1.71
C ILE A 62 17.78 -1.34 -2.74
N MET A 63 18.85 -0.69 -2.27
CA MET A 63 19.99 -0.25 -3.07
C MET A 63 21.24 -0.23 -2.17
N PRO A 64 22.45 -0.25 -2.74
CA PRO A 64 23.67 -0.01 -1.98
C PRO A 64 23.56 1.27 -1.15
N GLY A 65 23.61 1.15 0.17
CA GLY A 65 23.49 2.27 1.11
C GLY A 65 22.06 2.74 1.43
N VAL A 66 21.01 2.12 0.89
CA VAL A 66 19.61 2.49 1.15
C VAL A 66 18.87 1.32 1.82
N ASN A 67 18.46 1.55 3.07
CA ASN A 67 17.69 0.60 3.88
C ASN A 67 16.35 1.25 4.26
N LEU A 68 15.22 0.67 3.84
CA LEU A 68 13.89 1.19 4.17
C LEU A 68 13.12 0.20 5.04
N ALA A 69 12.37 0.72 6.01
CA ALA A 69 11.47 -0.06 6.84
C ALA A 69 10.19 -0.35 6.03
N MET A 70 10.17 -1.50 5.35
CA MET A 70 9.12 -1.89 4.39
C MET A 70 8.66 -3.35 4.58
N ARG A 71 8.74 -3.87 5.81
CA ARG A 71 8.46 -5.28 6.09
C ARG A 71 7.45 -5.41 7.23
N PRO A 72 6.16 -5.09 7.00
CA PRO A 72 5.12 -5.34 7.97
C PRO A 72 4.90 -6.86 8.13
N THR A 73 4.51 -7.31 9.33
CA THR A 73 4.28 -8.74 9.62
C THR A 73 3.03 -9.26 8.92
N ILE A 74 1.95 -8.48 8.94
CA ILE A 74 0.82 -8.73 8.06
C ILE A 74 1.11 -7.87 6.83
N ARG A 75 1.19 -8.44 5.63
CA ARG A 75 1.47 -7.71 4.38
C ARG A 75 0.18 -7.38 3.63
N TYR A 76 -0.63 -8.38 3.33
CA TYR A 76 -1.90 -8.27 2.63
C TYR A 76 -3.09 -8.25 3.57
N ILE A 77 -4.06 -7.40 3.27
CA ILE A 77 -5.41 -7.48 3.83
C ILE A 77 -6.42 -7.38 2.70
N ARG A 78 -7.61 -7.96 2.91
CA ARG A 78 -8.77 -7.61 2.08
C ARG A 78 -9.19 -6.18 2.34
N ASP A 79 -9.55 -5.47 1.28
CA ASP A 79 -10.15 -4.15 1.40
C ASP A 79 -11.50 -4.26 2.13
N PRO A 80 -11.72 -3.54 3.24
CA PRO A 80 -12.97 -3.60 3.99
C PRO A 80 -14.20 -3.11 3.20
N LEU A 81 -14.02 -2.28 2.17
CA LEU A 81 -15.10 -1.77 1.33
C LEU A 81 -15.30 -2.59 0.05
N ASN A 82 -14.32 -3.44 -0.29
CA ASN A 82 -14.40 -4.40 -1.38
C ASN A 82 -13.56 -5.66 -1.04
N PRO A 83 -14.15 -6.70 -0.44
CA PRO A 83 -13.42 -7.88 0.01
C PRO A 83 -12.67 -8.66 -1.08
N ASP A 84 -13.02 -8.44 -2.35
CA ASP A 84 -12.36 -9.06 -3.50
C ASP A 84 -11.06 -8.34 -3.89
N SER A 85 -10.84 -7.11 -3.42
CA SER A 85 -9.59 -6.39 -3.66
C SER A 85 -8.61 -6.62 -2.50
N ILE A 86 -7.35 -6.83 -2.84
CA ILE A 86 -6.27 -7.03 -1.86
C ILE A 86 -5.40 -5.79 -1.80
N ILE A 87 -5.15 -5.32 -0.58
CA ILE A 87 -4.24 -4.21 -0.30
C ILE A 87 -2.89 -4.80 0.14
N ASP A 88 -1.83 -4.60 -0.65
CA ASP A 88 -0.46 -4.81 -0.19
C ASP A 88 -0.02 -3.60 0.63
N ARG A 89 0.05 -3.80 1.95
CA ARG A 89 0.43 -2.74 2.88
C ARG A 89 1.91 -2.39 2.81
N ARG A 90 2.78 -3.21 2.22
CA ARG A 90 4.16 -2.79 1.95
C ARG A 90 4.16 -1.56 1.04
N HIS A 91 3.41 -1.63 -0.06
CA HIS A 91 3.23 -0.54 -1.02
C HIS A 91 2.53 0.64 -0.35
N MET A 92 1.32 0.41 0.17
CA MET A 92 0.52 1.47 0.78
C MET A 92 1.25 2.22 1.89
N LEU A 93 1.87 1.51 2.83
CA LEU A 93 2.54 2.13 3.98
C LEU A 93 3.84 2.84 3.60
N ALA A 94 4.55 2.36 2.58
CA ALA A 94 5.73 3.05 2.05
C ALA A 94 5.34 4.40 1.42
N VAL A 95 4.30 4.42 0.57
CA VAL A 95 3.81 5.68 -0.02
C VAL A 95 3.25 6.62 1.05
N ALA A 96 2.50 6.08 2.01
CA ALA A 96 1.99 6.84 3.16
C ALA A 96 3.10 7.47 4.03
N TYR A 97 4.33 6.93 3.99
CA TYR A 97 5.46 7.45 4.75
C TYR A 97 6.23 8.51 3.98
N TYR A 98 6.57 8.23 2.72
CA TYR A 98 7.49 9.03 1.93
C TYR A 98 6.80 10.00 0.95
N GLY A 99 5.47 9.93 0.82
CA GLY A 99 4.67 10.75 -0.10
C GLY A 99 4.80 10.33 -1.57
N MET A 100 4.26 11.15 -2.48
CA MET A 100 4.26 10.87 -3.94
C MET A 100 5.64 10.60 -4.52
N GLY A 101 6.68 11.23 -3.96
CA GLY A 101 8.05 11.09 -4.43
C GLY A 101 8.58 9.65 -4.34
N VAL A 102 7.91 8.77 -3.59
CA VAL A 102 8.29 7.35 -3.42
C VAL A 102 7.24 6.36 -3.92
N GLY A 103 6.05 6.82 -4.35
CA GLY A 103 5.00 5.95 -4.89
C GLY A 103 5.45 5.15 -6.11
N ASN A 104 6.22 5.78 -6.99
CA ASN A 104 6.87 5.12 -8.12
C ASN A 104 8.15 4.36 -7.74
N THR A 105 8.70 4.58 -6.54
CA THR A 105 9.99 4.01 -6.20
C THR A 105 9.88 2.55 -5.80
N VAL A 106 8.76 2.08 -5.24
CA VAL A 106 8.60 0.63 -4.99
C VAL A 106 8.54 -0.17 -6.29
N GLU A 107 7.91 0.37 -7.33
CA GLU A 107 7.95 -0.20 -8.68
C GLU A 107 9.36 -0.12 -9.29
N VAL A 108 10.07 1.01 -9.15
CA VAL A 108 11.49 1.12 -9.55
C VAL A 108 12.37 0.15 -8.76
N PHE A 109 12.07 -0.14 -7.49
CA PHE A 109 12.82 -1.09 -6.65
C PHE A 109 12.53 -2.54 -7.04
N GLN A 110 11.28 -2.88 -7.41
CA GLN A 110 10.95 -4.19 -8.00
C GLN A 110 11.56 -4.35 -9.41
N ALA A 111 11.55 -3.30 -10.23
CA ALA A 111 12.14 -3.27 -11.56
C ALA A 111 13.68 -3.36 -11.53
N ALA A 112 14.34 -2.74 -10.55
CA ALA A 112 15.79 -2.86 -10.33
C ALA A 112 16.22 -4.28 -9.90
N GLY A 113 15.31 -5.04 -9.28
CA GLY A 113 15.50 -6.45 -8.94
C GLY A 113 15.07 -7.44 -10.04
N ALA A 114 14.62 -6.97 -11.21
CA ALA A 114 14.09 -7.77 -12.33
C ALA A 114 12.94 -8.72 -11.93
N HIS A 115 12.07 -8.31 -11.02
CA HIS A 115 10.93 -9.14 -10.59
C HIS A 115 9.74 -9.00 -11.56
N PRO A 116 9.19 -10.11 -12.09
CA PRO A 116 8.03 -10.10 -13.01
C PRO A 116 6.73 -9.57 -12.39
N SER A 117 6.70 -9.35 -11.07
CA SER A 117 5.55 -8.78 -10.34
C SER A 117 5.48 -7.26 -10.39
N ALA A 118 6.52 -6.58 -10.88
CA ALA A 118 6.51 -5.13 -11.00
C ALA A 118 5.38 -4.71 -11.94
N TYR A 119 4.59 -3.72 -11.53
CA TYR A 119 3.52 -3.09 -12.31
C TYR A 119 2.20 -3.88 -12.42
N ASP A 120 1.90 -4.79 -11.49
CA ASP A 120 0.55 -5.35 -11.44
C ASP A 120 -0.47 -4.33 -10.87
N HIS A 121 -1.75 -4.48 -11.20
CA HIS A 121 -2.77 -3.53 -10.78
C HIS A 121 -2.99 -3.49 -9.24
N GLN A 122 -2.56 -4.50 -8.49
CA GLN A 122 -2.66 -4.50 -7.02
C GLN A 122 -1.62 -3.56 -6.40
N ASP A 123 -0.41 -3.52 -6.97
CA ASP A 123 0.62 -2.56 -6.57
C ASP A 123 0.16 -1.13 -6.82
N TYR A 124 -0.40 -0.84 -8.00
CA TYR A 124 -0.97 0.48 -8.31
C TYR A 124 -2.13 0.87 -7.39
N PHE A 125 -3.04 -0.06 -7.14
CA PHE A 125 -4.15 0.13 -6.20
C PHE A 125 -3.64 0.47 -4.79
N SER A 126 -2.66 -0.29 -4.30
CA SER A 126 -2.07 -0.13 -2.97
C SER A 126 -1.26 1.17 -2.85
N ASN A 127 -0.51 1.53 -3.90
CA ASN A 127 0.22 2.79 -3.99
C ASN A 127 -0.73 3.99 -3.96
N GLN A 128 -1.81 3.95 -4.74
CA GLN A 128 -2.83 5.01 -4.74
C GLN A 128 -3.46 5.17 -3.36
N MET A 129 -3.81 4.07 -2.70
CA MET A 129 -4.33 4.10 -1.32
C MET A 129 -3.36 4.78 -0.35
N GLY A 130 -2.05 4.54 -0.50
CA GLY A 130 -1.03 5.21 0.30
C GLY A 130 -0.90 6.70 -0.01
N TYR A 131 -1.03 7.10 -1.28
CA TYR A 131 -1.04 8.51 -1.68
C TYR A 131 -2.25 9.24 -1.10
N ASP A 132 -3.45 8.68 -1.27
CA ASP A 132 -4.68 9.26 -0.76
C ASP A 132 -4.60 9.44 0.76
N PHE A 133 -4.09 8.43 1.48
CA PHE A 133 -3.85 8.53 2.91
C PHE A 133 -2.84 9.66 3.26
N PHE A 134 -1.72 9.76 2.54
CA PHE A 134 -0.74 10.83 2.74
C PHE A 134 -1.33 12.22 2.44
N TYR A 135 -2.19 12.33 1.43
CA TYR A 135 -2.86 13.59 1.09
C TYR A 135 -3.74 14.09 2.24
N TYR A 136 -4.55 13.21 2.82
CA TYR A 136 -5.47 13.59 3.91
C TYR A 136 -4.77 13.74 5.26
N TYR A 137 -3.76 12.91 5.55
CA TYR A 137 -3.21 12.79 6.90
C TYR A 137 -1.70 13.07 7.00
N GLY A 138 -0.98 13.18 5.90
CA GLY A 138 0.49 13.27 5.86
C GLY A 138 1.07 14.40 6.71
N THR A 139 0.45 15.58 6.67
CA THR A 139 0.84 16.75 7.49
C THR A 139 0.60 16.54 8.98
N SER A 140 -0.38 15.71 9.32
CA SER A 140 -0.72 15.38 10.70
C SER A 140 0.29 14.40 11.33
N LEU A 141 1.01 13.58 10.55
CA LEU A 141 1.84 12.46 11.03
C LEU A 141 3.22 12.81 11.63
N THR A 142 3.48 14.06 12.03
CA THR A 142 4.86 14.62 12.07
C THR A 142 5.76 14.38 13.31
N SER A 143 5.48 13.52 14.31
CA SER A 143 6.61 12.97 15.14
C SER A 143 6.29 12.00 16.28
N LYS A 144 5.08 11.92 16.84
CA LYS A 144 4.80 11.01 17.99
C LYS A 144 3.36 10.53 18.01
N TRP A 145 2.95 9.77 17.01
CA TRP A 145 1.53 9.51 16.78
C TRP A 145 1.08 8.10 17.20
N PRO A 146 0.49 7.93 18.40
CA PRO A 146 -0.17 6.68 18.80
C PRO A 146 -1.47 6.41 18.03
N ARG A 147 -1.96 7.37 17.23
CA ARG A 147 -3.20 7.29 16.45
C ARG A 147 -3.02 6.83 15.01
N PHE A 148 -1.82 6.38 14.62
CA PHE A 148 -1.56 5.98 13.23
C PHE A 148 -2.54 4.90 12.75
N ILE A 149 -2.72 3.84 13.56
CA ILE A 149 -3.65 2.76 13.25
C ILE A 149 -5.11 3.23 13.21
N GLU A 150 -5.50 4.15 14.09
CA GLU A 150 -6.86 4.72 14.10
C GLU A 150 -7.13 5.51 12.82
N LEU A 151 -6.22 6.39 12.41
CA LEU A 151 -6.38 7.15 11.16
C LEU A 151 -6.39 6.23 9.94
N LEU A 152 -5.53 5.21 9.94
CA LEU A 152 -5.48 4.25 8.84
C LEU A 152 -6.78 3.46 8.76
N GLN A 153 -7.35 3.06 9.90
CA GLN A 153 -8.66 2.42 9.95
C GLN A 153 -9.77 3.36 9.47
N GLU A 154 -9.80 4.62 9.94
CA GLU A 154 -10.77 5.63 9.51
C GLU A 154 -10.71 5.85 7.99
N PHE A 155 -9.50 6.02 7.45
CA PHE A 155 -9.28 6.16 6.01
C PHE A 155 -9.78 4.94 5.23
N LEU A 156 -9.40 3.73 5.67
CA LEU A 156 -9.80 2.50 4.98
C LEU A 156 -11.32 2.26 5.06
N MET A 157 -12.04 2.87 5.99
CA MET A 157 -13.50 2.75 6.08
C MET A 157 -14.26 3.89 5.39
N ASP A 158 -13.57 4.91 4.88
CA ASP A 158 -14.19 6.11 4.30
C ASP A 158 -14.05 6.14 2.77
N PRO A 159 -15.12 5.83 2.01
CA PRO A 159 -15.06 5.84 0.55
C PRO A 159 -14.82 7.23 -0.03
N ASN A 160 -15.10 8.32 0.70
CA ASN A 160 -14.94 9.69 0.20
C ASN A 160 -13.49 10.16 0.22
N LYS A 161 -12.63 9.47 0.98
CA LYS A 161 -11.19 9.74 1.02
C LYS A 161 -10.40 8.96 -0.02
N ARG A 162 -11.09 8.16 -0.85
CA ARG A 162 -10.47 7.32 -1.88
C ARG A 162 -10.65 7.93 -3.26
N SER A 163 -9.55 8.07 -3.98
CA SER A 163 -9.53 8.56 -5.36
C SER A 163 -10.06 7.53 -6.35
N ARG A 164 -10.15 7.91 -7.64
CA ARG A 164 -10.77 7.10 -8.69
C ARG A 164 -10.24 5.67 -8.80
N ASN A 165 -8.93 5.47 -8.60
CA ASN A 165 -8.27 4.17 -8.76
C ASN A 165 -8.34 3.29 -7.51
N SER A 166 -8.78 3.84 -6.37
CA SER A 166 -8.98 3.14 -5.10
C SER A 166 -10.44 3.14 -4.63
N ASN A 167 -11.32 3.78 -5.39
CA ASN A 167 -12.72 3.94 -5.06
C ASN A 167 -13.46 2.60 -5.18
N PRO A 168 -14.07 2.10 -4.09
CA PRO A 168 -14.70 0.78 -4.07
C PRO A 168 -15.89 0.67 -5.03
N CYS A 169 -16.67 1.75 -5.22
CA CYS A 169 -17.80 1.72 -6.15
C CYS A 169 -17.32 1.56 -7.61
N LEU A 170 -16.26 2.27 -7.99
CA LEU A 170 -15.70 2.17 -9.33
C LEU A 170 -15.00 0.84 -9.56
N ILE A 171 -14.32 0.29 -8.54
CA ILE A 171 -13.71 -1.03 -8.62
C ILE A 171 -14.79 -2.10 -8.76
N ASN A 172 -15.85 -2.08 -7.93
CA ASN A 172 -16.96 -3.05 -8.01
C ASN A 172 -17.69 -2.99 -9.36
N GLN A 173 -17.77 -1.83 -10.00
CA GLN A 173 -18.33 -1.70 -11.35
C GLN A 173 -17.43 -2.31 -12.44
N ARG A 174 -16.11 -2.25 -12.25
CA ARG A 174 -15.11 -2.73 -13.23
C ARG A 174 -14.73 -4.19 -13.02
N CYS A 175 -14.83 -4.66 -11.78
CA CYS A 175 -14.46 -5.98 -11.31
C CYS A 175 -15.60 -6.58 -10.47
N PRO A 176 -16.71 -6.98 -11.12
CA PRO A 176 -17.83 -7.64 -10.46
C PRO A 176 -17.51 -9.06 -9.97
#